data_AF-A0A8X6LKP1-F1
#
_entry.id   AF-A0A8X6LKP1-F1
#
_cell.length_a   1.000
_cell.length_b   1.000
_cell.length_c   1.000
_cell.angle_alpha   90.00
_cell.angle_beta   90.00
_cell.angle_gamma   90.00
#
_symmetry.space_group_name_H-M   'P 1'
#
loop_
_entity.id
_entity.type
_entity.pdbx_description
1 polymer ?
#
loop_
_entity_poly.entity_id
_entity_poly.type
_entity_poly.pdbx_seq_one_letter_code
_entity_poly.pdbx_strand_id
1 'polypeptide(L)'
;MKDGSKEEFECPVAIEFYNKIMGGVDLADQMTNVYGLDRKSCKWWKKVIFQLLMSAVVNSWIAYCELKHRKTPLLDFIVPFAEALMASWKAQRTVSMP
;
A
#
# COMPACT_ATOMS: atom_id res chain seq x y z
N MET A 1 -43.34 5.02 -18.63
CA MET A 1 -42.09 4.53 -19.26
C MET A 1 -41.21 5.75 -19.46
N LYS A 2 -40.02 5.82 -18.87
CA LYS A 2 -39.07 6.91 -19.17
C LYS A 2 -38.47 6.61 -20.54
N ASP A 3 -38.61 7.55 -21.47
CA ASP A 3 -37.99 7.47 -22.78
C ASP A 3 -36.47 7.34 -22.56
N GLY A 4 -35.86 6.30 -23.13
CA GLY A 4 -34.44 5.98 -22.92
C GLY A 4 -33.47 6.95 -23.60
N SER A 5 -33.93 8.17 -23.89
CA SER A 5 -33.17 9.23 -24.53
C SER A 5 -32.02 9.66 -23.61
N LYS A 6 -30.79 9.57 -24.14
CA LYS A 6 -29.57 10.07 -23.49
C LYS A 6 -29.30 11.48 -24.01
N GLU A 7 -29.21 12.44 -23.10
CA GLU A 7 -28.72 13.78 -23.42
C GLU A 7 -27.23 13.86 -23.10
N GLU A 8 -26.45 14.37 -24.05
CA GLU A 8 -25.04 14.69 -23.82
C GLU A 8 -24.93 16.08 -23.18
N PHE A 9 -24.15 16.17 -22.10
CA PHE A 9 -23.84 17.41 -21.41
C PHE A 9 -22.34 17.51 -21.21
N GLU A 10 -21.80 18.73 -21.22
CA GLU A 10 -20.41 18.97 -20.85
C GLU A 10 -20.22 18.65 -19.36
N CYS A 11 -19.23 17.79 -19.06
CA CYS A 11 -18.93 17.42 -17.69
C CYS A 11 -18.52 18.67 -16.89
N PRO A 12 -19.22 19.01 -15.79
CA PRO A 12 -18.82 20.11 -14.95
C PRO A 12 -17.40 19.91 -14.41
N VAL A 13 -16.59 20.98 -14.41
CA VAL A 13 -15.19 20.96 -13.94
C VAL A 13 -15.05 20.36 -12.53
N ALA A 14 -16.04 20.60 -11.66
CA ALA A 14 -16.06 20.04 -10.30
C ALA A 14 -16.14 18.50 -10.30
N ILE A 15 -16.93 17.92 -11.21
CA ILE A 15 -17.09 16.46 -11.34
C ILE A 15 -15.82 15.84 -11.92
N GLU A 16 -15.23 16.49 -12.93
CA GLU A 16 -13.95 16.07 -13.50
C GLU A 16 -12.84 16.05 -12.45
N PHE A 17 -12.73 17.14 -11.67
CA PHE A 17 -11.75 17.24 -10.59
C PHE A 17 -11.95 16.16 -9.53
N TYR A 18 -13.19 15.92 -9.09
CA TYR A 18 -13.51 14.86 -8.13
C TYR A 18 -13.08 13.48 -8.65
N ASN A 19 -13.49 13.14 -9.88
CA ASN A 19 -13.17 11.85 -10.50
C ASN A 19 -11.66 11.63 -10.64
N LYS A 20 -10.89 12.72 -10.84
CA LYS A 20 -9.43 12.66 -10.93
C LYS A 20 -8.76 12.30 -9.60
N ILE A 21 -9.33 12.68 -8.45
CA ILE A 21 -8.69 12.54 -7.13
C ILE A 21 -9.33 11.48 -6.23
N MET A 22 -10.60 11.11 -6.46
CA MET A 22 -11.38 10.26 -5.55
C MET A 22 -10.77 8.87 -5.30
N GLY A 23 -9.99 8.33 -6.24
CA GLY A 23 -9.43 6.98 -6.17
C GLY A 23 -8.20 6.83 -5.26
N GLY A 24 -7.76 7.89 -4.58
CA GLY A 24 -6.55 7.84 -3.75
C GLY A 24 -6.61 6.81 -2.61
N VAL A 25 -7.76 6.70 -1.95
CA VAL A 25 -7.97 5.76 -0.84
C VAL A 25 -8.04 4.32 -1.36
N ASP A 26 -8.85 4.07 -2.39
CA ASP A 26 -8.98 2.74 -3.01
C ASP A 26 -7.62 2.24 -3.55
N LEU A 27 -6.80 3.14 -4.10
CA LEU A 27 -5.47 2.81 -4.57
C LEU A 27 -4.54 2.42 -3.42
N ALA A 28 -4.57 3.14 -2.29
CA ALA A 28 -3.79 2.80 -1.10
C ALA A 28 -4.21 1.44 -0.51
N ASP A 29 -5.52 1.19 -0.45
CA ASP A 29 -6.07 -0.09 0.00
C ASP A 29 -5.69 -1.23 -0.95
N GLN A 30 -5.70 -0.99 -2.26
CA GLN A 30 -5.24 -1.96 -3.24
C GLN A 30 -3.75 -2.28 -3.04
N MET A 31 -2.89 -1.26 -2.90
CA MET A 31 -1.44 -1.46 -2.74
C MET A 31 -1.09 -2.22 -1.46
N THR A 32 -1.78 -1.94 -0.35
CA THR A 32 -1.53 -2.64 0.92
C THR A 32 -2.06 -4.08 0.90
N ASN A 33 -3.12 -4.36 0.14
CA ASN A 33 -3.69 -5.72 0.03
C ASN A 33 -2.96 -6.63 -0.97
N VAL A 34 -2.24 -6.09 -1.98
CA VAL A 34 -1.54 -6.90 -3.01
C VAL A 34 -0.55 -7.89 -2.38
N TYR A 35 0.19 -7.46 -1.35
CA TYR A 35 1.08 -8.32 -0.55
C TYR A 35 0.63 -8.39 0.91
N GLY A 36 -0.67 -8.24 1.14
CA GLY A 36 -1.27 -8.17 2.47
C GLY A 36 -0.94 -9.39 3.31
N LEU A 37 -0.53 -9.16 4.55
CA LEU A 37 -0.26 -10.21 5.53
C LEU A 37 -1.56 -10.66 6.19
N ASP A 38 -2.52 -11.19 5.41
CA ASP A 38 -3.75 -11.72 5.98
C ASP A 38 -3.47 -13.07 6.66
N ARG A 39 -3.36 -13.01 7.99
CA ARG A 39 -3.18 -14.18 8.84
C ARG A 39 -4.46 -14.41 9.65
N LYS A 40 -5.11 -15.56 9.41
CA LYS A 40 -6.25 -16.00 10.21
C LYS A 40 -5.90 -15.94 11.70
N SER A 41 -6.62 -15.11 12.46
CA SER A 41 -6.43 -15.00 13.89
C SER A 41 -7.73 -14.68 14.60
N CYS A 42 -7.95 -15.31 15.76
CA CYS A 42 -9.10 -15.01 16.62
C CYS A 42 -9.00 -13.63 17.30
N LYS A 43 -7.84 -12.98 17.23
CA LYS A 43 -7.58 -11.68 17.86
C LYS A 43 -7.63 -10.57 16.80
N TRP A 44 -8.69 -9.76 16.80
CA TRP A 44 -8.94 -8.70 15.81
C TRP A 44 -7.82 -7.65 15.74
N TRP A 45 -7.19 -7.31 16.87
CA TRP A 45 -6.14 -6.29 16.93
C TRP A 45 -4.90 -6.65 16.10
N LYS A 46 -4.64 -7.95 15.87
CA LYS A 46 -3.53 -8.38 15.01
C LYS A 46 -3.73 -7.93 13.57
N LYS A 47 -4.97 -7.97 13.08
CA LYS A 47 -5.31 -7.48 11.73
C LYS A 47 -4.97 -5.99 11.61
N VAL A 48 -5.29 -5.18 12.62
CA VAL A 48 -4.97 -3.75 12.65
C VAL A 48 -3.47 -3.52 12.61
N ILE A 49 -2.69 -4.24 13.43
CA ILE A 49 -1.23 -4.11 13.43
C ILE A 49 -0.62 -4.48 12.07
N PHE A 50 -1.07 -5.59 11.44
CA PHE A 50 -0.56 -5.97 10.12
C PHE A 50 -0.93 -4.95 9.05
N GLN A 51 -2.14 -4.37 9.10
CA GLN A 51 -2.54 -3.32 8.17
C GLN A 51 -1.68 -2.07 8.31
N LEU A 52 -1.41 -1.64 9.55
CA LEU A 52 -0.54 -0.49 9.82
C LEU A 52 0.91 -0.75 9.38
N LEU A 53 1.42 -1.96 9.62
CA LEU A 53 2.75 -2.36 9.18
C LEU A 53 2.87 -2.33 7.65
N MET A 54 1.90 -2.92 6.93
CA MET A 54 1.90 -2.90 5.47
C MET A 54 1.75 -1.49 4.91
N SER A 55 0.95 -0.64 5.55
CA SER A 55 0.82 0.77 5.17
C SER A 55 2.16 1.52 5.33
N ALA A 56 2.88 1.28 6.43
CA ALA A 56 4.21 1.87 6.63
C ALA A 56 5.22 1.39 5.57
N VAL A 57 5.19 0.11 5.20
CA VAL A 57 6.03 -0.45 4.13
C VAL A 57 5.72 0.20 2.79
N VAL A 58 4.44 0.29 2.39
CA VAL A 58 4.04 0.95 1.14
C VAL A 58 4.46 2.42 1.12
N ASN A 59 4.26 3.15 2.23
CA ASN A 59 4.68 4.55 2.34
C ASN A 59 6.21 4.71 2.21
N SER A 60 6.98 3.80 2.82
CA SER A 60 8.44 3.81 2.67
C SER A 60 8.90 3.52 1.25
N TRP A 61 8.18 2.65 0.53
CA TRP A 61 8.43 2.35 -0.88
C TRP A 61 8.11 3.54 -1.78
N ILE A 62 7.01 4.26 -1.53
CA ILE A 62 6.67 5.50 -2.25
C ILE A 62 7.79 6.52 -2.07
N ALA A 63 8.20 6.78 -0.82
CA ALA A 63 9.31 7.70 -0.52
C ALA A 63 10.63 7.25 -1.20
N TYR A 64 10.93 5.94 -1.21
CA TYR A 64 12.09 5.41 -1.91
C TYR A 64 12.04 5.66 -3.42
N CYS A 65 10.88 5.43 -4.06
CA CYS A 65 10.70 5.68 -5.49
C CYS A 65 10.83 7.16 -5.84
N GLU A 66 10.30 8.04 -4.99
CA GLU A 66 10.41 9.49 -5.13
C GLU A 66 11.87 9.95 -5.02
N LEU A 67 12.58 9.51 -3.98
CA LEU A 67 13.98 9.87 -3.74
C LEU A 67 14.93 9.34 -4.83
N LYS A 68 14.63 8.18 -5.41
CA LYS A 68 15.45 7.58 -6.48
C LYS A 68 15.02 8.00 -7.88
N HIS A 69 13.94 8.76 -8.01
CA HIS A 69 13.29 9.09 -9.29
C HIS A 69 13.11 7.87 -10.21
N ARG A 70 12.86 6.70 -9.61
CA ARG A 70 12.75 5.41 -10.29
C ARG A 70 11.56 4.65 -9.74
N LYS A 71 10.72 4.13 -10.65
CA LYS A 71 9.66 3.20 -10.28
C LYS A 71 10.24 1.81 -10.14
N THR A 72 10.40 1.36 -8.91
CA THR A 72 10.76 -0.03 -8.58
C THR A 72 9.48 -0.78 -8.24
N PRO A 73 9.22 -1.99 -8.77
CA PRO A 73 8.10 -2.81 -8.34
C PRO A 73 8.09 -3.01 -6.82
N LEU A 74 6.91 -3.00 -6.19
CA LEU A 74 6.79 -3.10 -4.73
C LEU A 74 7.42 -4.40 -4.18
N LEU A 75 7.31 -5.52 -4.90
CA LEU A 75 7.93 -6.78 -4.48
C LEU A 75 9.46 -6.71 -4.44
N ASP A 76 10.07 -6.05 -5.43
CA ASP A 76 11.51 -5.85 -5.52
C ASP A 76 12.05 -4.94 -4.42
N PHE A 77 11.16 -4.18 -3.76
CA PHE A 77 11.49 -3.43 -2.55
C PHE A 77 11.28 -4.26 -1.28
N ILE A 78 10.15 -4.98 -1.17
CA ILE A 78 9.78 -5.73 0.03
C ILE A 78 10.74 -6.89 0.31
N VAL A 79 11.16 -7.64 -0.71
CA VAL A 79 12.01 -8.84 -0.51
C VAL A 79 13.36 -8.47 0.10
N PRO A 80 14.16 -7.56 -0.49
CA PRO A 80 15.43 -7.15 0.11
C PRO A 80 15.25 -6.46 1.47
N PHE A 81 14.16 -5.72 1.63
CA PHE A 81 13.84 -5.08 2.91
C PHE A 81 13.61 -6.11 4.02
N ALA A 82 12.83 -7.16 3.75
CA ALA A 82 12.60 -8.25 4.69
C ALA A 82 13.88 -9.03 5.00
N GLU A 83 14.70 -9.31 4.00
CA GLU A 83 16.01 -9.96 4.17
C GLU A 83 16.95 -9.14 5.06
N ALA A 84 17.01 -7.82 4.85
CA ALA A 84 17.80 -6.91 5.67
C ALA A 84 17.33 -6.89 7.14
N LEU A 85 16.01 -6.91 7.38
CA LEU A 85 15.44 -7.01 8.72
C LEU A 85 15.78 -8.35 9.41
N MET A 86 15.72 -9.46 8.67
CA MET A 86 16.10 -10.76 9.22
C MET A 86 17.60 -10.85 9.52
N ALA A 87 18.44 -10.27 8.66
CA ALA A 87 19.89 -10.25 8.84
C ALA A 87 20.29 -9.40 10.06
N SER A 88 19.70 -8.21 10.23
CA SER A 88 19.98 -7.33 11.37
C SER A 88 19.61 -7.98 12.70
N TRP A 89 18.47 -8.67 12.75
CA TRP A 89 18.07 -9.44 13.94
C TRP A 89 19.05 -10.56 14.27
N LYS A 90 19.49 -11.34 13.27
CA LYS A 90 20.48 -12.41 13.46
C LYS A 90 21.78 -11.86 14.04
N ALA A 91 22.28 -10.73 13.52
CA ALA A 91 23.51 -10.10 13.97
C ALA A 91 23.44 -9.65 15.45
N GLN A 92 22.32 -9.09 15.87
CA GLN A 92 22.12 -8.69 17.28
C GLN A 92 22.09 -9.90 18.22
N ARG A 93 21.53 -11.02 17.78
CA ARG A 93 21.44 -12.26 18.56
C ARG A 93 22.78 -12.95 18.79
N THR A 94 23.69 -12.90 17.83
CA THR A 94 25.04 -13.46 17.98
C THR A 94 25.89 -12.67 18.97
N VAL A 95 25.67 -11.34 19.08
CA VAL A 95 26.38 -10.47 20.03
C VAL A 95 25.86 -10.66 21.47
N SER A 96 24.63 -11.15 21.64
CA SER A 96 24.00 -11.35 22.96
C SER A 96 24.06 -12.78 23.50
N MET A 97 24.71 -13.72 22.81
CA MET A 97 24.92 -15.09 23.31
C MET A 97 26.25 -15.13 24.11
N PRO A 98 26.25 -15.63 25.37
CA PRO A 98 27.48 -15.85 26.14
C PRO A 98 28.36 -16.95 25.55
#